data_AF-A0A0K9PAF6-F1
#
_entry.id   AF-A0A0K9PAF6-F1
#
_cell.length_a   1.000
_cell.length_b   1.000
_cell.length_c   1.000
_cell.angle_alpha   90.00
_cell.angle_beta   90.00
_cell.angle_gamma   90.00
#
_symmetry.space_group_name_H-M   'P 1'
#
loop_
_entity.id
_entity.type
_entity.pdbx_description
1 polymer ?
#
loop_
_entity_poly.entity_id
_entity_poly.type
_entity_poly.pdbx_seq_one_letter_code
_entity_poly.pdbx_strand_id
1 'polypeptide(L)' 'MYQERLLFHLALRIKNKILKIFSMSLRMVLNLSRRLKAHQKALLPDNFTVLDRAMIEHNLLSVSKLYTNIRFYSFYT' A
#
# COMPACT_ATOMS: atom_id res chain seq x y z
N MET A 1 9.27 -4.63 -33.53
CA MET A 1 10.09 -5.46 -32.61
C MET A 1 10.76 -4.67 -31.47
N TYR A 2 11.47 -3.55 -31.72
CA TYR A 2 12.12 -2.76 -30.64
C TYR A 2 11.13 -1.99 -29.73
N GLN A 3 10.09 -1.38 -30.31
CA GLN A 3 9.08 -0.63 -29.56
C GLN A 3 8.31 -1.51 -28.55
N GLU A 4 7.95 -2.73 -28.95
CA GLU A 4 7.25 -3.67 -28.05
C GLU A 4 8.12 -4.15 -26.89
N ARG A 5 9.43 -4.36 -27.10
CA ARG A 5 10.36 -4.67 -26.00
C ARG A 5 10.51 -3.51 -25.02
N LEU A 6 10.54 -2.27 -25.50
CA LEU A 6 10.61 -1.08 -24.66
C LEU A 6 9.34 -0.91 -23.82
N LEU A 7 8.17 -1.09 -24.43
CA LEU A 7 6.88 -1.06 -23.75
C LEU A 7 6.76 -2.17 -22.71
N PHE A 8 7.23 -3.38 -23.03
CA PHE A 8 7.24 -4.50 -22.09
C PHE A 8 8.14 -4.22 -20.87
N HIS A 9 9.35 -3.69 -21.09
CA HIS A 9 10.25 -3.33 -19.99
C HIS A 9 9.72 -2.17 -19.16
N LEU A 10 9.10 -1.15 -19.77
CA LEU A 10 8.41 -0.06 -19.07
C LEU A 10 7.24 -0.59 -18.22
N ALA A 11 6.41 -1.44 -18.81
CA ALA A 11 5.31 -2.09 -18.10
C ALA A 11 5.82 -2.94 -16.92
N LEU A 12 6.91 -3.70 -17.09
CA LEU A 12 7.55 -4.43 -16.00
C LEU A 12 8.11 -3.50 -14.91
N ARG A 13 8.72 -2.37 -15.30
CA ARG A 13 9.24 -1.37 -14.35
C ARG A 13 8.12 -0.73 -13.53
N ILE A 14 7.00 -0.42 -14.18
CA ILE A 14 5.81 0.13 -13.54
C ILE A 14 5.19 -0.92 -12.63
N LYS A 15 5.00 -2.16 -13.11
CA LYS A 15 4.45 -3.28 -12.34
C LYS A 15 5.31 -3.62 -11.11
N ASN A 16 6.64 -3.59 -11.25
CA ASN A 16 7.57 -3.81 -10.14
C ASN A 16 7.60 -2.65 -9.14
N LYS A 17 7.49 -1.40 -9.59
CA LYS A 17 7.33 -0.25 -8.69
C LYS A 17 6.01 -0.30 -7.92
N ILE A 18 4.92 -0.68 -8.59
CA ILE A 18 3.60 -0.90 -7.97
C ILE A 18 3.68 -2.02 -6.94
N LEU A 19 4.28 -3.17 -7.28
CA LEU A 19 4.50 -4.29 -6.35
C LEU A 19 5.34 -3.91 -5.13
N LYS A 20 6.28 -2.97 -5.28
CA LYS A 20 7.13 -2.49 -4.17
C LYS A 20 6.35 -1.60 -3.18
N ILE A 21 5.36 -0.82 -3.64
CA ILE A 21 4.38 -0.16 -2.76
C ILE A 21 3.44 -1.20 -2.16
N PHE A 22 2.91 -2.10 -3.00
CA PHE A 22 1.94 -3.13 -2.62
C PHE A 22 2.54 -4.30 -1.83
N SER A 23 3.79 -4.19 -1.38
CA SER A 23 4.27 -5.05 -0.30
C SER A 23 3.38 -4.93 0.93
N MET A 24 2.58 -3.87 1.07
CA MET A 24 1.54 -3.70 2.07
C MET A 24 0.17 -4.24 1.63
N SER A 25 0.14 -5.43 1.02
CA SER A 25 -1.08 -6.19 0.74
C SER A 25 -1.82 -6.55 2.04
N LEU A 26 -3.15 -6.73 1.98
CA LEU A 26 -3.97 -7.20 3.10
C LEU A 26 -3.35 -8.42 3.82
N ARG A 27 -2.70 -9.31 3.05
CA ARG A 27 -2.00 -10.50 3.57
C ARG A 27 -0.77 -10.16 4.43
N MET A 28 -0.01 -9.11 4.09
CA MET A 28 1.15 -8.67 4.89
C MET A 28 0.70 -8.03 6.20
N VAL A 29 -0.33 -7.17 6.19
CA VAL A 29 -0.87 -6.55 7.41
C VAL A 29 -1.36 -7.63 8.38
N LEU A 30 -2.09 -8.64 7.89
CA LEU A 30 -2.51 -9.79 8.68
C LEU A 30 -1.33 -10.57 9.27
N ASN A 31 -0.29 -10.82 8.46
CA ASN A 31 0.91 -11.52 8.94
C ASN A 31 1.69 -10.73 9.99
N LEU A 32 1.79 -9.40 9.86
CA LEU A 32 2.41 -8.54 10.86
C LEU A 32 1.58 -8.54 12.15
N SER A 33 0.26 -8.35 12.05
CA SER A 33 -0.64 -8.39 13.20
C SER A 33 -0.54 -9.70 13.98
N ARG A 34 -0.39 -10.84 13.31
CA ARG A 34 -0.17 -12.15 13.97
C ARG A 34 1.10 -12.21 14.80
N ARG A 35 2.14 -11.44 14.46
CA ARG A 35 3.44 -11.44 15.15
C ARG A 35 3.52 -10.44 16.31
N LEU A 36 2.53 -9.55 16.45
CA LEU A 36 2.48 -8.55 17.51
C LEU A 36 1.99 -9.14 18.84
N LYS A 37 2.61 -8.70 19.93
CA LYS A 37 2.16 -8.98 21.31
C LYS A 37 0.84 -8.25 21.60
N ALA A 38 0.08 -8.70 22.59
CA ALA A 38 -1.22 -8.10 22.93
C ALA A 38 -1.13 -6.58 23.19
N HIS A 39 -0.11 -6.13 23.94
CA HIS A 39 0.12 -4.70 24.21
C HIS A 39 0.51 -3.88 22.97
N GLN A 40 0.95 -4.52 21.88
CA GLN A 40 1.28 -3.85 20.61
C GLN A 40 0.04 -3.73 19.69
N LYS A 41 -1.10 -4.35 20.04
CA LYS A 41 -2.37 -4.28 19.32
C LYS A 41 -3.31 -3.28 19.98
N ALA A 42 -2.80 -2.10 20.33
CA ALA A 42 -3.59 -1.05 20.95
C ALA A 42 -4.63 -0.53 19.95
N LEU A 43 -5.89 -0.48 20.40
CA LEU A 43 -6.99 0.17 19.68
C LEU A 43 -6.98 1.66 20.01
N LEU A 44 -7.26 2.47 18.99
CA LEU A 44 -7.46 3.91 19.11
C LEU A 44 -8.96 4.23 19.20
N PRO A 45 -9.33 5.48 19.55
CA PRO A 45 -10.73 5.90 19.70
C PRO A 45 -11.60 5.76 18.44
N ASP A 46 -10.98 5.60 17.27
CA ASP A 46 -11.62 5.36 15.97
C ASP A 46 -11.71 3.87 15.61
N ASN A 47 -11.49 2.98 16.57
CA ASN A 47 -11.48 1.52 16.44
C ASN A 47 -10.40 0.94 15.51
N PHE A 48 -9.45 1.75 15.03
CA PHE A 48 -8.27 1.26 14.32
C PHE A 48 -7.18 0.85 15.31
N THR A 49 -6.32 -0.09 14.92
CA THR A 49 -5.08 -0.33 15.68
C THR A 49 -4.01 0.69 15.30
N VAL A 50 -3.01 0.87 16.18
CA VAL A 50 -1.79 1.63 15.83
C VAL A 50 -1.15 1.11 14.54
N LEU A 51 -1.15 -0.22 14.35
CA LEU A 51 -0.63 -0.84 13.14
C LEU A 51 -1.42 -0.38 11.91
N ASP A 52 -2.75 -0.41 11.95
CA ASP A 52 -3.59 -0.03 10.81
C ASP A 52 -3.33 1.41 10.35
N ARG A 53 -3.21 2.36 11.30
CA ARG A 53 -2.88 3.75 10.96
C ARG A 53 -1.48 3.90 10.38
N ALA A 54 -0.46 3.30 11.01
CA ALA A 54 0.91 3.35 10.53
C ALA A 54 1.05 2.77 9.11
N MET A 55 0.30 1.70 8.85
CA MET A 55 0.15 1.07 7.55
C MET A 55 -0.46 2.04 6.51
N ILE A 56 -1.61 2.67 6.82
CA ILE A 56 -2.26 3.64 5.92
C ILE A 56 -1.31 4.80 5.58
N GLU A 57 -0.65 5.39 6.58
CA GLU A 57 0.29 6.52 6.41
C GLU A 57 1.49 6.14 5.54
N HIS A 58 2.11 4.99 5.81
CA HIS A 58 3.24 4.49 5.03
C HIS A 58 2.87 4.27 3.56
N ASN A 59 1.69 3.69 3.31
CA ASN A 59 1.19 3.49 1.96
C ASN A 59 0.93 4.80 1.23
N LEU A 60 0.27 5.75 1.89
CA LEU A 60 -0.04 7.03 1.29
C LEU A 60 1.25 7.81 0.95
N LEU A 61 2.25 7.78 1.83
CA LEU A 61 3.58 8.36 1.57
C LEU A 61 4.31 7.65 0.43
N SER A 62 4.14 6.33 0.30
CA SER A 62 4.74 5.58 -0.81
C SER A 62 4.07 5.91 -2.15
N VAL A 63 2.74 6.07 -2.14
CA VAL A 63 1.95 6.47 -3.32
C VAL A 63 2.31 7.88 -3.77
N SER A 64 2.49 8.83 -2.85
CA SER A 64 2.84 10.22 -3.20
C SER A 64 4.19 10.35 -3.90
N LYS A 65 5.11 9.40 -3.69
CA LYS A 65 6.41 9.34 -4.38
C LYS A 65 6.32 8.78 -5.81
N LEU A 66 5.24 8.06 -6.14
CA LEU A 66 5.09 7.44 -7.46
C LEU A 66 4.07 8.14 -8.35
N TYR A 67 3.05 8.76 -7.78
CA TYR A 67 1.97 9.40 -8.52
C TYR A 67 1.89 10.87 -8.16
N THR A 68 1.79 11.72 -9.18
CA THR A 68 1.56 13.16 -8.99
C THR A 68 0.16 13.44 -8.45
N ASN A 69 -0.83 12.61 -8.80
CA ASN A 69 -2.23 12.81 -8.44
C ASN A 69 -2.91 11.46 -8.14
N ILE A 70 -3.80 11.47 -7.14
CA ILE A 70 -4.75 10.39 -6.82
C ILE A 70 -6.14 11.00 -6.63
N ARG A 71 -7.20 10.24 -6.95
CA ARG A 71 -8.60 10.68 -6.78
C ARG A 71 -9.29 9.82 -5.73
N PHE A 72 -10.08 10.45 -4.87
CA PHE A 72 -11.00 9.75 -3.98
C PHE A 72 -12.33 9.51 -4.71
N TYR A 73 -12.77 8.26 -4.75
CA TYR A 73 -14.13 7.92 -5.18
C TYR A 73 -15.01 7.83 -3.93
N SER A 74 -16.09 8.61 -3.88
CA SER A 74 -17.15 8.38 -2.88
C SER A 74 -17.94 7.16 -3.31
N PHE A 75 -18.13 6.22 -2.37
CA PHE A 75 -19.02 5.06 -2.55
C PHE A 75 -20.43 5.32 -2.02
N TYR A 76 -20.69 6.51 -1.49
CA TYR A 76 -22.02 6.94 -1.04
C TYR A 76 -22.54 8.03 -1.98
N THR A 77 -23.72 7.77 -2.55
CA THR A 77 -24.62 8.71 -3.23
C THR A 77 -25.92 8.76 -2.46
#